data_AF-A0A6M4IRE4-F1
#
_entry.id   AF-A0A6M4IRE4-F1
#
_cell.length_a   1.000
_cell.length_b   1.000
_cell.length_c   1.000
_cell.angle_alpha   90.00
_cell.angle_beta   90.00
_cell.angle_gamma   90.00
#
_symmetry.space_group_name_H-M   'P 1'
#
loop_
_entity.id
_entity.type
_entity.pdbx_description
1 polymer ?
#
loop_
_entity_poly.entity_id
_entity_poly.type
_entity_poly.pdbx_seq_one_letter_code
_entity_poly.pdbx_strand_id
1 'polypeptide(L)'
;MGLWTEWRAQRERSRRASAYLGQLLRSPEHTDIAWLASLGVSEAVALRELTFAKRAIGLVVAERDALDDRTASDVAHQLAPVISREARATVGLGREWGERWRAYTAALAVRGNVESPATRLARVLLGGAGIHDPSTEQLVRATQFVNETRGAANVVLRDVFGVASLPEDIRPSALRG
;
A
#
# COMPACT_ATOMS: atom_id res chain seq x y z
N MET A 1 -10.32 -23.52 -25.15
CA MET A 1 -10.15 -23.36 -23.70
C MET A 1 -11.17 -22.33 -23.24
N GLY A 2 -12.21 -22.74 -22.51
CA GLY A 2 -13.53 -22.11 -22.55
C GLY A 2 -13.73 -20.89 -21.63
N LEU A 3 -14.63 -20.00 -22.04
CA LEU A 3 -15.11 -18.82 -21.30
C LEU A 3 -15.43 -19.10 -19.80
N TRP A 4 -15.83 -20.33 -19.47
CA TRP A 4 -16.11 -20.77 -18.10
C TRP A 4 -14.87 -20.85 -17.20
N THR A 5 -13.70 -21.26 -17.73
CA THR A 5 -12.45 -21.33 -16.94
C THR A 5 -11.88 -19.94 -16.70
N GLU A 6 -11.97 -19.05 -17.70
CA GLU A 6 -11.57 -17.64 -17.57
C GLU A 6 -12.44 -16.90 -16.56
N TRP A 7 -13.75 -17.13 -16.59
CA TRP A 7 -14.67 -16.54 -15.62
C TRP A 7 -14.42 -17.02 -14.18
N ARG A 8 -14.14 -18.32 -13.98
CA ARG A 8 -13.76 -18.83 -12.65
C ARG A 8 -12.46 -18.20 -12.17
N ALA A 9 -11.45 -18.11 -13.03
CA ALA A 9 -10.17 -17.48 -12.71
C ALA A 9 -10.34 -15.99 -12.36
N GLN A 10 -11.16 -15.24 -13.10
CA GLN A 10 -11.46 -13.83 -12.80
C GLN A 10 -12.13 -13.65 -11.44
N ARG A 11 -13.09 -14.51 -11.10
CA ARG A 11 -13.76 -14.48 -9.79
C ARG A 11 -12.79 -14.77 -8.65
N GLU A 12 -11.94 -15.78 -8.83
CA GLU A 12 -10.95 -16.14 -7.81
C GLU A 12 -9.95 -15.00 -7.57
N ARG A 13 -9.47 -14.36 -8.65
CA ARG A 13 -8.63 -13.15 -8.54
C ARG A 13 -9.33 -12.01 -7.82
N SER A 14 -10.60 -11.77 -8.15
CA SER A 14 -11.41 -10.73 -7.49
C SER A 14 -11.57 -11.04 -5.99
N ARG A 15 -11.85 -12.29 -5.62
CA ARG A 15 -11.96 -12.75 -4.23
C ARG A 15 -10.66 -12.51 -3.46
N ARG A 16 -9.51 -12.82 -4.06
CA ARG A 16 -8.17 -12.59 -3.52
C ARG A 16 -7.89 -11.09 -3.33
N ALA A 17 -8.14 -10.28 -4.35
CA ALA A 17 -7.99 -8.82 -4.25
C ALA A 17 -8.87 -8.22 -3.14
N SER A 18 -10.12 -8.69 -2.98
CA SER A 18 -10.99 -8.27 -1.88
C SER A 18 -10.46 -8.70 -0.51
N ALA A 19 -9.90 -9.90 -0.37
CA ALA A 19 -9.31 -10.36 0.89
C ALA A 19 -8.08 -9.52 1.27
N TYR A 20 -7.22 -9.21 0.30
CA TYR A 20 -6.08 -8.31 0.49
C TYR A 20 -6.52 -6.90 0.90
N LEU A 21 -7.52 -6.33 0.22
CA LEU A 21 -8.08 -5.02 0.56
C LEU A 21 -8.75 -5.00 1.94
N GLY A 22 -9.34 -6.11 2.39
CA GLY A 22 -9.89 -6.23 3.74
C GLY A 22 -8.87 -5.85 4.82
N GLN A 23 -7.59 -6.15 4.60
CA GLN A 23 -6.50 -5.69 5.48
C GLN A 23 -6.25 -4.19 5.37
N LEU A 24 -6.13 -3.68 4.14
CA LEU A 24 -5.79 -2.28 3.88
C LEU A 24 -6.88 -1.30 4.31
N LEU A 25 -8.13 -1.76 4.33
CA LEU A 25 -9.29 -0.98 4.73
C LEU A 25 -9.54 -0.98 6.23
N ARG A 26 -8.81 -1.77 7.03
CA ARG A 26 -8.88 -1.68 8.49
C ARG A 26 -8.39 -0.31 8.95
N SER A 27 -9.07 0.25 9.95
CA SER A 27 -8.64 1.48 10.60
C SER A 27 -7.16 1.41 11.00
N PRO A 28 -6.40 2.52 10.88
CA PRO A 28 -5.11 2.66 11.56
C PRO A 28 -5.23 2.37 13.06
N GLU A 29 -4.14 1.93 13.68
CA GLU A 29 -4.13 1.64 15.11
C GLU A 29 -4.32 2.92 15.93
N HIS A 30 -5.02 2.82 17.06
CA HIS A 30 -5.23 3.96 17.95
C HIS A 30 -3.91 4.57 18.42
N THR A 31 -2.87 3.76 18.60
CA THR A 31 -1.53 4.23 18.98
C THR A 31 -0.91 5.13 17.91
N ASP A 32 -1.07 4.80 16.62
CA ASP A 32 -0.53 5.61 15.52
C ASP A 32 -1.30 6.94 15.38
N ILE A 33 -2.63 6.88 15.54
CA ILE A 33 -3.49 8.07 15.50
C ILE A 33 -3.13 9.00 16.66
N ALA A 34 -3.04 8.46 17.88
CA ALA A 34 -2.67 9.22 19.07
C ALA A 34 -1.26 9.82 18.97
N TRP A 35 -0.31 9.09 18.37
CA TRP A 35 1.02 9.60 18.11
C TRP A 35 0.99 10.81 17.17
N LEU A 36 0.33 10.74 16.00
CA LEU A 36 0.22 11.91 15.12
C LEU A 36 -0.51 13.07 15.80
N ALA A 37 -1.56 12.77 16.58
CA ALA A 37 -2.29 13.78 17.33
C ALA A 37 -1.40 14.49 18.36
N SER A 38 -0.47 13.77 19.00
CA SER A 38 0.50 14.36 19.93
C SER A 38 1.45 15.38 19.28
N LEU A 39 1.55 15.37 17.94
CA LEU A 39 2.34 16.33 17.16
C LEU A 39 1.55 17.62 16.80
N GLY A 40 0.34 17.78 17.32
CA GLY A 40 -0.55 18.91 17.04
C GLY A 40 -1.47 18.71 15.82
N VAL A 41 -1.50 17.51 15.26
CA VAL A 41 -2.39 17.14 14.14
C VAL A 41 -3.79 16.85 14.69
N SER A 42 -4.86 17.33 14.05
CA SER A 42 -6.21 16.94 14.49
C SER A 42 -6.45 15.44 14.27
N GLU A 43 -7.22 14.81 15.15
CA GLU A 43 -7.48 13.37 15.06
C GLU A 43 -8.09 12.97 13.71
N ALA A 44 -8.97 13.81 13.16
CA ALA A 44 -9.57 13.60 11.84
C ALA A 44 -8.53 13.61 10.71
N VAL A 45 -7.55 14.53 10.77
CA VAL A 45 -6.45 14.58 9.79
C VAL A 45 -5.51 13.40 9.99
N ALA A 46 -5.14 13.08 11.24
CA ALA A 46 -4.30 11.92 11.55
C ALA A 46 -4.90 10.62 11.00
N LEU A 47 -6.18 10.37 11.29
CA LEU A 47 -6.91 9.21 10.79
C LEU A 47 -6.93 9.17 9.25
N ARG A 48 -7.22 10.30 8.59
CA ARG A 48 -7.25 10.41 7.13
C ARG A 48 -5.89 10.09 6.52
N GLU A 49 -4.83 10.75 6.98
CA GLU A 49 -3.48 10.61 6.40
C GLU A 49 -2.90 9.21 6.63
N LEU A 50 -3.12 8.61 7.80
CA LEU A 50 -2.73 7.21 8.06
C LEU A 50 -3.52 6.24 7.17
N THR A 51 -4.82 6.49 6.96
CA THR A 51 -5.64 5.69 6.06
C THR A 51 -5.15 5.78 4.62
N PHE A 52 -4.83 6.99 4.14
CA PHE A 52 -4.24 7.19 2.83
C PHE A 52 -2.87 6.51 2.71
N ALA A 53 -2.02 6.61 3.73
CA ALA A 53 -0.73 5.94 3.76
C ALA A 53 -0.88 4.42 3.64
N LYS A 54 -1.74 3.79 4.46
CA LYS A 54 -1.97 2.34 4.42
C LYS A 54 -2.41 1.87 3.04
N ARG A 55 -3.37 2.58 2.43
CA ARG A 55 -3.90 2.24 1.11
C ARG A 55 -2.84 2.41 0.02
N ALA A 56 -2.11 3.52 0.03
CA ALA A 56 -1.06 3.80 -0.95
C ALA A 56 0.10 2.79 -0.84
N ILE A 57 0.58 2.51 0.38
CA ILE A 57 1.64 1.52 0.61
C ILE A 57 1.16 0.13 0.17
N GLY A 58 -0.08 -0.23 0.47
CA GLY A 58 -0.67 -1.49 0.03
C GLY A 58 -0.75 -1.64 -1.49
N LEU A 59 -1.09 -0.57 -2.22
CA LEU A 59 -1.05 -0.56 -3.68
C LEU A 59 0.38 -0.72 -4.21
N VAL A 60 1.34 0.03 -3.65
CA VAL A 60 2.76 -0.09 -4.01
C VAL A 60 3.27 -1.52 -3.81
N VAL A 61 2.88 -2.16 -2.71
CA VAL A 61 3.24 -3.57 -2.44
C VAL A 61 2.64 -4.49 -3.49
N ALA A 62 1.36 -4.29 -3.83
CA ALA A 62 0.72 -5.07 -4.90
C ALA A 62 1.33 -4.82 -6.29
N GLU A 63 1.87 -3.64 -6.57
CA GLU A 63 2.58 -3.31 -7.81
C GLU A 63 3.98 -3.93 -7.89
N ARG A 64 4.69 -4.03 -6.78
CA ARG A 64 6.12 -4.40 -6.78
C ARG A 64 6.40 -5.84 -6.40
N ASP A 65 5.62 -6.38 -5.47
CA ASP A 65 5.91 -7.65 -4.81
C ASP A 65 4.90 -8.74 -5.20
N ALA A 66 3.94 -8.43 -6.10
CA ALA A 66 3.02 -9.42 -6.63
C ALA A 66 3.64 -10.27 -7.74
N LEU A 67 3.10 -11.47 -7.91
CA LEU A 67 3.56 -12.48 -8.88
C LEU A 67 3.13 -12.20 -10.33
N ASP A 68 2.13 -11.34 -10.53
CA ASP A 68 1.55 -10.98 -11.83
C ASP A 68 1.18 -9.50 -11.80
N ASP A 69 1.53 -8.77 -12.87
CA ASP A 69 1.17 -7.37 -13.13
C ASP A 69 -0.34 -7.10 -13.00
N ARG A 70 -1.16 -8.14 -13.23
CA ARG A 70 -2.62 -8.06 -13.06
C ARG A 70 -3.07 -7.87 -11.61
N THR A 71 -2.26 -8.25 -10.62
CA THR A 71 -2.60 -8.17 -9.20
C THR A 71 -2.83 -6.73 -8.76
N ALA A 72 -1.91 -5.83 -9.11
CA ALA A 72 -2.05 -4.41 -8.82
C ALA A 72 -3.31 -3.81 -9.45
N SER A 73 -3.58 -4.17 -10.71
CA SER A 73 -4.78 -3.73 -11.42
C SER A 73 -6.06 -4.22 -10.75
N ASP A 74 -6.11 -5.49 -10.34
CA ASP A 74 -7.27 -6.06 -9.63
C ASP A 74 -7.48 -5.38 -8.27
N VAL A 75 -6.42 -5.11 -7.51
CA VAL A 75 -6.49 -4.39 -6.22
C VAL A 75 -6.93 -2.95 -6.41
N ALA A 76 -6.37 -2.22 -7.37
CA ALA A 76 -6.76 -0.85 -7.68
C ALA A 76 -8.23 -0.76 -8.13
N HIS A 77 -8.66 -1.69 -8.99
CA HIS A 77 -10.04 -1.78 -9.47
C HIS A 77 -11.02 -2.01 -8.32
N GLN A 78 -10.67 -2.84 -7.33
CA GLN A 78 -11.51 -3.10 -6.17
C GLN A 78 -11.47 -1.97 -5.13
N LEU A 79 -10.38 -1.20 -5.05
CA LEU A 79 -10.28 -0.03 -4.16
C LEU A 79 -11.10 1.17 -4.68
N ALA A 80 -11.15 1.36 -6.00
CA ALA A 80 -11.79 2.53 -6.61
C ALA A 80 -13.25 2.77 -6.13
N PRO A 81 -14.15 1.76 -6.10
CA PRO A 81 -15.52 1.94 -5.60
C PRO A 81 -15.58 2.38 -4.12
N VAL A 82 -14.62 1.96 -3.30
CA VAL A 82 -14.54 2.36 -1.88
C VAL A 82 -14.24 3.84 -1.77
N ILE A 83 -13.20 4.31 -2.49
CA ILE A 83 -12.84 5.72 -2.56
C ILE A 83 -13.98 6.56 -3.13
N SER A 84 -14.63 6.11 -4.20
CA SER A 84 -15.77 6.82 -4.79
C SER A 84 -16.97 6.91 -3.84
N ARG A 85 -17.19 5.91 -2.99
CA ARG A 85 -18.24 5.97 -1.96
C ARG A 85 -17.87 6.96 -0.86
N GLU A 86 -16.64 6.93 -0.36
CA GLU A 86 -16.15 7.87 0.67
C GLU A 86 -16.14 9.32 0.16
N ALA A 87 -15.71 9.54 -1.10
CA ALA A 87 -15.70 10.85 -1.72
C ALA A 87 -17.11 11.45 -1.93
N ARG A 88 -18.15 10.60 -2.03
CA ARG A 88 -19.55 11.07 -2.02
C ARG A 88 -20.01 11.49 -0.63
N ALA A 89 -19.45 10.91 0.43
CA ALA A 89 -19.78 11.25 1.81
C ALA A 89 -18.97 12.45 2.34
N THR A 90 -17.77 12.66 1.81
CA THR A 90 -16.84 13.71 2.27
C THR A 90 -16.33 14.53 1.09
N VAL A 91 -16.73 15.79 1.06
CA VAL A 91 -16.32 16.75 0.01
C VAL A 91 -14.80 16.85 -0.02
N GLY A 92 -14.21 16.77 -1.21
CA GLY A 92 -12.77 16.92 -1.41
C GLY A 92 -11.94 15.65 -1.20
N LEU A 93 -12.44 14.62 -0.52
CA LEU A 93 -11.68 13.40 -0.19
C LEU A 93 -11.11 12.71 -1.43
N GLY A 94 -11.88 12.63 -2.53
CA GLY A 94 -11.40 12.04 -3.77
C GLY A 94 -10.22 12.80 -4.40
N ARG A 95 -10.22 14.13 -4.30
CA ARG A 95 -9.12 14.99 -4.75
C ARG A 95 -7.90 14.81 -3.86
N GLU A 96 -8.10 14.86 -2.54
CA GLU A 96 -7.04 14.67 -1.54
C GLU A 96 -6.37 13.30 -1.70
N TRP A 97 -7.16 12.23 -1.87
CA TRP A 97 -6.64 10.90 -2.18
C TRP A 97 -5.79 10.89 -3.45
N GLY A 98 -6.28 11.48 -4.55
CA GLY A 98 -5.54 11.53 -5.81
C GLY A 98 -4.23 12.33 -5.71
N GLU A 99 -4.20 13.39 -4.90
CA GLU A 99 -2.98 14.14 -4.58
C GLU A 99 -2.01 13.30 -3.75
N ARG A 100 -2.49 12.63 -2.69
CA ARG A 100 -1.65 11.77 -1.85
C ARG A 100 -1.09 10.58 -2.63
N TRP A 101 -1.90 9.90 -3.42
CA TRP A 101 -1.47 8.76 -4.23
C TRP A 101 -0.33 9.15 -5.20
N ARG A 102 -0.45 10.30 -5.86
CA ARG A 102 0.62 10.82 -6.72
C ARG A 102 1.89 11.15 -5.94
N ALA A 103 1.77 11.70 -4.73
CA ALA A 103 2.93 11.99 -3.89
C ALA A 103 3.67 10.71 -3.45
N TYR A 104 2.94 9.67 -3.04
CA TYR A 104 3.53 8.37 -2.67
C TYR A 104 4.23 7.68 -3.84
N THR A 105 3.63 7.66 -5.02
CA THR A 105 4.26 7.08 -6.23
C THR A 105 5.48 7.87 -6.68
N ALA A 106 5.40 9.21 -6.67
CA ALA A 106 6.53 10.09 -6.98
C ALA A 106 7.72 9.87 -6.02
N ALA A 107 7.45 9.69 -4.73
CA ALA A 107 8.48 9.40 -3.72
C ALA A 107 9.26 8.10 -4.03
N LEU A 108 8.64 7.13 -4.71
CA LEU A 108 9.32 5.88 -5.10
C LEU A 108 10.04 5.94 -6.44
N ALA A 109 9.58 6.81 -7.34
CA ALA A 109 10.18 6.97 -8.67
C ALA A 109 11.61 7.55 -8.62
N VAL A 110 12.00 8.21 -7.52
CA VAL A 110 13.33 8.80 -7.34
C VAL A 110 14.41 7.70 -7.27
N ARG A 111 15.33 7.72 -8.25
CA ARG A 111 16.51 6.84 -8.31
C ARG A 111 17.77 7.57 -7.83
N GLY A 112 18.74 6.83 -7.30
CA GLY A 112 20.06 7.39 -6.91
C GLY A 112 20.06 8.30 -5.68
N ASN A 113 18.99 8.29 -4.88
CA ASN A 113 18.90 9.07 -3.65
C ASN A 113 19.48 8.28 -2.46
N VAL A 114 20.21 8.97 -1.57
CA VAL A 114 20.81 8.43 -0.34
C VAL A 114 19.74 8.06 0.69
N GLU A 115 18.61 8.77 0.72
CA GLU A 115 17.49 8.41 1.60
C GLU A 115 16.88 7.06 1.21
N SER A 116 16.42 6.30 2.20
CA SER A 116 15.71 5.05 1.92
C SER A 116 14.31 5.33 1.31
N PRO A 117 13.77 4.43 0.48
CA PRO A 117 12.39 4.56 -0.01
C PRO A 117 11.37 4.72 1.12
N ALA A 118 11.52 4.01 2.24
CA ALA A 118 10.62 4.09 3.38
C ALA A 118 10.64 5.48 4.03
N THR A 119 11.83 6.07 4.16
CA THR A 119 12.00 7.44 4.68
C THR A 119 11.31 8.47 3.78
N ARG A 120 11.36 8.30 2.46
CA ARG A 120 10.65 9.20 1.53
C ARG A 120 9.13 9.10 1.66
N LEU A 121 8.58 7.89 1.80
CA LEU A 121 7.14 7.70 2.07
C LEU A 121 6.74 8.30 3.44
N ALA A 122 7.60 8.17 4.44
CA ALA A 122 7.39 8.78 5.76
C ALA A 122 7.30 10.31 5.68
N ARG A 123 8.14 10.96 4.86
CA ARG A 123 8.02 12.40 4.59
C ARG A 123 6.70 12.77 3.90
N VAL A 124 6.21 11.94 2.97
CA VAL A 124 4.90 12.16 2.33
C VAL A 124 3.75 12.09 3.35
N LEU A 125 3.79 11.10 4.24
CA LEU A 125 2.82 10.96 5.34
C LEU A 125 2.83 12.20 6.24
N LEU A 126 4.01 12.58 6.75
CA LEU A 126 4.16 13.73 7.66
C LEU A 126 3.76 15.05 6.97
N GLY A 127 4.16 15.24 5.72
CA GLY A 127 3.76 16.42 4.94
C GLY A 127 2.26 16.47 4.64
N GLY A 128 1.57 15.33 4.55
CA GLY A 128 0.10 15.28 4.49
C GLY A 128 -0.58 15.66 5.78
N ALA A 129 0.06 15.37 6.92
CA ALA A 129 -0.38 15.80 8.23
C ALA A 129 -0.01 17.27 8.56
N GLY A 130 0.64 17.98 7.64
CA GLY A 130 1.08 19.37 7.82
C GLY A 130 2.45 19.54 8.47
N ILE A 131 3.22 18.45 8.65
CA ILE A 131 4.55 18.45 9.25
C ILE A 131 5.59 18.44 8.13
N HIS A 132 6.05 19.63 7.73
CA HIS A 132 6.98 19.79 6.59
C HIS A 132 8.45 19.64 6.97
N ASP A 133 8.81 20.02 8.20
CA ASP A 133 10.17 19.94 8.74
C ASP A 133 10.22 19.01 9.96
N PRO A 134 10.09 17.68 9.75
CA PRO A 134 10.03 16.75 10.87
C PRO A 134 11.38 16.61 11.56
N SER A 135 11.36 16.48 12.89
CA SER A 135 12.54 16.09 13.66
C SER A 135 13.00 14.67 13.27
N THR A 136 14.25 14.34 13.59
CA THR A 136 14.79 13.00 13.35
C THR A 136 13.94 11.90 14.01
N GLU A 137 13.47 12.13 15.24
CA GLU A 137 12.62 11.19 15.98
C GLU A 137 11.27 10.98 15.29
N GLN A 138 10.63 12.07 14.84
CA GLN A 138 9.37 11.99 14.10
C GLN A 138 9.53 11.22 12.79
N LEU A 139 10.63 11.47 12.07
CA LEU A 139 10.93 10.78 10.83
C LEU A 139 11.24 9.29 11.04
N VAL A 140 11.95 8.94 12.11
CA VAL A 140 12.20 7.54 12.49
C VAL A 140 10.89 6.82 12.80
N ARG A 141 10.02 7.43 13.63
CA ARG A 141 8.73 6.82 13.98
C ARG A 141 7.82 6.68 12.76
N ALA A 142 7.75 7.68 11.89
CA ALA A 142 7.00 7.59 10.63
C ALA A 142 7.57 6.51 9.69
N THR A 143 8.89 6.38 9.63
CA THR A 143 9.57 5.33 8.83
C THR A 143 9.26 3.94 9.38
N GLN A 144 9.20 3.78 10.70
CA GLN A 144 8.78 2.54 11.36
C GLN A 144 7.35 2.17 10.94
N PHE A 145 6.40 3.09 11.04
CA PHE A 145 5.01 2.88 10.59
C PHE A 145 4.93 2.43 9.13
N VAL A 146 5.71 3.06 8.24
CA VAL A 146 5.78 2.67 6.81
C VAL A 146 6.29 1.24 6.66
N ASN A 147 7.35 0.85 7.36
CA ASN A 147 7.92 -0.48 7.29
C ASN A 147 6.99 -1.55 7.86
N GLU A 148 6.35 -1.28 8.99
CA GLU A 148 5.35 -2.17 9.61
C GLU A 148 4.15 -2.38 8.68
N THR A 149 3.62 -1.28 8.12
CA THR A 149 2.52 -1.33 7.14
C THR A 149 2.90 -2.12 5.90
N ARG A 150 4.10 -1.88 5.35
CA ARG A 150 4.61 -2.60 4.18
C ARG A 150 4.79 -4.09 4.50
N GLY A 151 5.36 -4.42 5.65
CA GLY A 151 5.55 -5.79 6.11
C GLY A 151 4.23 -6.53 6.24
N ALA A 152 3.26 -5.94 6.93
CA ALA A 152 1.91 -6.50 7.09
C ALA A 152 1.19 -6.69 5.74
N ALA A 153 1.29 -5.71 4.84
CA ALA A 153 0.75 -5.83 3.49
C ALA A 153 1.40 -7.00 2.72
N ASN A 154 2.72 -7.12 2.78
CA ASN A 154 3.45 -8.21 2.10
C ASN A 154 3.08 -9.61 2.62
N VAL A 155 2.88 -9.75 3.93
CA VAL A 155 2.41 -11.01 4.53
C VAL A 155 1.06 -11.40 3.92
N VAL A 156 0.08 -10.49 3.95
CA VAL A 156 -1.26 -10.78 3.40
C VAL A 156 -1.22 -11.00 1.89
N LEU A 157 -0.39 -10.25 1.15
CA LEU A 157 -0.23 -10.45 -0.29
C LEU A 157 0.22 -11.89 -0.59
N ARG A 158 1.22 -12.38 0.15
CA ARG A 158 1.74 -13.74 0.00
C ARG A 158 0.74 -14.81 0.44
N ASP A 159 0.01 -14.59 1.53
CA ASP A 159 -1.00 -15.53 2.01
C ASP A 159 -2.14 -15.70 0.99
N VAL A 160 -2.50 -14.63 0.29
CA VAL A 160 -3.67 -14.59 -0.58
C VAL A 160 -3.33 -14.94 -2.04
N PHE A 161 -2.21 -14.44 -2.55
CA PHE A 161 -1.79 -14.65 -3.95
C PHE A 161 -0.71 -15.73 -4.11
N GLY A 162 -0.13 -16.19 -3.00
CA GLY A 162 0.96 -17.15 -2.98
C GLY A 162 2.34 -16.49 -2.95
N VAL A 163 3.35 -17.30 -2.66
CA VAL A 163 4.77 -16.95 -2.86
C VAL A 163 5.20 -17.59 -4.18
N ALA A 164 6.08 -16.93 -4.93
CA ALA A 164 6.77 -17.60 -6.03
C ALA A 164 7.63 -18.72 -5.42
N SER A 165 7.15 -19.96 -5.49
CA SER A 165 8.01 -21.11 -5.33
C SER A 165 8.93 -21.13 -6.55
N LEU A 166 10.17 -20.67 -6.39
CA LEU A 166 11.22 -21.13 -7.29
C LEU A 166 11.23 -22.67 -7.15
N PRO A 167 11.22 -23.45 -8.24
CA PRO A 167 11.43 -24.89 -8.15
C PRO A 167 12.73 -25.11 -7.35
N GLU A 168 12.63 -25.79 -6.22
CA GLU A 168 13.82 -26.25 -5.50
C GLU A 168 14.64 -27.13 -6.46
N ASP A 169 15.91 -26.78 -6.63
CA ASP A 169 16.94 -27.53 -7.35
C ASP A 169 16.74 -27.81 -8.86
N ILE A 170 16.94 -26.78 -9.69
CA ILE A 170 17.67 -27.02 -10.95
C ILE A 170 18.98 -26.23 -10.93
N ARG A 171 20.08 -26.93 -10.66
CA ARG A 171 21.43 -26.39 -10.88
C ARG A 171 21.60 -26.10 -12.39
N PRO A 172 22.21 -24.98 -12.80
CA PRO A 172 22.44 -24.63 -14.21
C PRO A 172 23.16 -25.70 -15.05
N SER A 173 23.82 -26.66 -14.40
CA SER A 173 24.52 -27.78 -15.02
C SER A 173 23.62 -28.87 -15.61
N ALA A 174 22.29 -28.84 -15.42
CA ALA A 174 21.37 -29.85 -15.94
C ALA A 174 20.73 -29.52 -17.30
N LEU A 175 21.03 -28.35 -17.89
CA LEU A 175 20.43 -27.89 -19.17
C LEU A 175 21.34 -28.05 -20.39
N ARG A 176 22.41 -28.84 -20.31
CA ARG A 176 23.18 -29.29 -21.48
C ARG A 176 23.45 -30.79 -21.39
N GLY A 177 22.54 -31.55 -21.99
CA GLY A 177 22.67 -32.95 -22.36
C GLY A 177 21.76 -33.21 -23.55
#